data_AF-A0A7S2F1N3-F1
#
_entry.id   AF-A0A7S2F1N3-F1
#
_cell.length_a   1.000
_cell.length_b   1.000
_cell.length_c   1.000
_cell.angle_alpha   90.00
_cell.angle_beta   90.00
_cell.angle_gamma   90.00
#
_symmetry.space_group_name_H-M   'P 1'
#
loop_
_entity.id
_entity.type
_entity.pdbx_description
1 polymer ?
#
loop_
_entity_poly.entity_id
_entity_poly.type
_entity_poly.pdbx_seq_one_letter_code
_entity_poly.pdbx_strand_id
1 'polypeptide(L)'
;ERADDAAALLQVGAAVERAGVAAQLEGEDPCTCMSWSDVYSQHPIFCGQGQEFAWTGIGHKAGIIYGDQFCKYFYQILSDNVCVNLNYGDDSPEQWCYVSHQCESLNGGGDVGSLRWKRCDPGHDRMLVKMAPEEVQRIAEEQDMDAGFLMHMAYPMADKGSQPEWSVARECLTNASVSDKCKEVKRTQDAGMPMFYDSTNNLPPYGVIIGQTAYESHFTAAFVEAMIKGG
;
A
#
# COMPACT_ATOMS: atom_id res chain seq x y z
N GLU A 1 -0.46 54.74 -9.38
CA GLU A 1 -0.06 54.25 -10.73
C GLU A 1 1.43 54.50 -10.96
N ARG A 2 2.18 53.44 -11.26
CA ARG A 2 3.51 53.50 -11.87
C ARG A 2 3.52 52.37 -12.91
N ALA A 3 3.17 52.74 -14.14
CA ALA A 3 3.26 51.93 -15.35
C ALA A 3 4.75 51.62 -15.63
N ASP A 4 5.08 50.34 -15.79
CA ASP A 4 5.31 49.66 -17.08
C ASP A 4 6.69 49.96 -17.68
N ASP A 5 7.62 49.01 -17.52
CA ASP A 5 8.76 48.81 -18.40
C ASP A 5 9.09 47.31 -18.44
N ALA A 6 8.38 46.57 -19.27
CA ALA A 6 8.75 45.23 -19.72
C ALA A 6 8.59 45.15 -21.24
N ALA A 7 9.54 45.77 -21.96
CA ALA A 7 9.64 45.67 -23.40
C ALA A 7 10.46 44.44 -23.80
N ALA A 8 9.74 43.47 -24.38
CA ALA A 8 10.08 42.55 -25.45
C ALA A 8 11.56 42.38 -25.86
N LEU A 9 12.04 41.13 -25.84
CA LEU A 9 13.09 40.64 -26.74
C LEU A 9 12.58 39.42 -27.51
N LEU A 10 12.37 39.63 -28.81
CA LEU A 10 12.05 38.63 -29.82
C LEU A 10 13.26 37.75 -30.15
N GLN A 11 12.91 36.52 -30.57
CA GLN A 11 13.78 35.43 -31.01
C GLN A 11 14.67 35.76 -32.21
N VAL A 12 15.84 35.10 -32.26
CA VAL A 12 16.49 34.72 -33.54
C VAL A 12 16.86 33.24 -33.45
N GLY A 13 16.27 32.44 -34.33
CA GLY A 13 16.44 31.00 -34.39
C GLY A 13 17.74 30.56 -35.06
N ALA A 14 18.30 29.45 -34.57
CA ALA A 14 19.14 28.56 -35.34
C ALA A 14 18.41 27.20 -35.38
N ALA A 15 18.04 26.77 -36.58
CA ALA A 15 17.43 25.47 -36.81
C ALA A 15 18.46 24.37 -36.53
N VAL A 16 18.30 23.65 -35.43
CA VAL A 16 18.93 22.35 -35.24
C VAL A 16 17.95 21.33 -35.79
N GLU A 17 18.31 20.70 -36.91
CA GLU A 17 17.60 19.54 -37.44
C GLU A 17 17.55 18.47 -36.34
N ARG A 18 16.39 18.33 -35.70
CA ARG A 18 16.10 17.16 -34.87
C ARG A 18 15.89 16.01 -35.84
N ALA A 19 16.94 15.20 -36.02
CA ALA A 19 16.78 13.83 -36.44
C ALA A 19 15.70 13.23 -35.54
N GLY A 20 14.55 12.89 -36.14
CA GLY A 20 13.45 12.23 -35.46
C GLY A 20 13.95 10.87 -34.99
N VAL A 21 14.36 10.80 -33.73
CA VAL A 21 14.28 9.55 -32.99
C VAL A 21 12.79 9.35 -32.79
N ALA A 22 12.19 8.53 -33.65
CA ALA A 22 10.92 7.91 -33.34
C ALA A 22 11.11 7.25 -31.98
N ALA A 23 10.53 7.85 -30.93
CA ALA A 23 10.35 7.16 -29.68
C ALA A 23 9.52 5.93 -30.05
N GLN A 24 10.19 4.78 -30.10
CA GLN A 24 9.48 3.51 -30.04
C GLN A 24 8.65 3.60 -28.76
N LEU A 25 7.33 3.58 -28.90
CA LEU A 25 6.48 3.15 -27.82
C LEU A 25 6.89 1.69 -27.59
N GLU A 26 7.90 1.47 -26.77
CA GLU A 26 8.13 0.16 -26.17
C GLU A 26 6.80 -0.19 -25.52
N GLY A 27 6.16 -1.25 -26.00
CA GLY A 27 4.98 -1.78 -25.35
C GLY A 27 5.32 -1.99 -23.89
N GLU A 28 4.53 -1.38 -23.00
CA GLU A 28 4.67 -1.51 -21.56
C GLU A 28 4.94 -2.97 -21.20
N ASP A 29 5.99 -3.24 -20.42
CA ASP A 29 6.37 -4.61 -20.07
C ASP A 29 5.12 -5.33 -19.52
N PRO A 30 4.69 -6.47 -20.12
CA PRO A 30 3.46 -7.14 -19.72
C PRO A 30 3.49 -7.61 -18.25
N CYS A 31 4.67 -7.72 -17.65
CA CYS A 31 4.87 -8.07 -16.25
C CYS A 31 4.90 -6.86 -15.30
N THR A 32 4.75 -5.63 -15.80
CA THR A 32 4.54 -4.45 -14.97
C THR A 32 3.22 -4.61 -14.22
N CYS A 33 3.23 -4.39 -12.91
CA CYS A 33 2.00 -4.38 -12.12
C CYS A 33 1.02 -3.36 -12.70
N MET A 34 -0.24 -3.75 -12.76
CA MET A 34 -1.32 -2.88 -13.20
C MET A 34 -1.86 -2.08 -12.03
N SER A 35 -2.40 -0.90 -12.31
CA SER A 35 -3.15 -0.12 -11.33
C SER A 35 -4.37 -0.91 -10.85
N TRP A 36 -4.59 -0.99 -9.53
CA TRP A 36 -5.68 -1.80 -8.98
C TRP A 36 -7.05 -1.31 -9.44
N SER A 37 -7.29 0.00 -9.43
CA SER A 37 -8.55 0.58 -9.93
C SER A 37 -8.77 0.31 -11.43
N ASP A 38 -7.70 0.29 -12.23
CA ASP A 38 -7.77 -0.01 -13.66
C ASP A 38 -8.13 -1.47 -13.93
N VAL A 39 -7.59 -2.38 -13.11
CA VAL A 39 -7.92 -3.80 -13.18
C VAL A 39 -9.44 -4.02 -13.11
N TYR A 40 -10.12 -3.40 -12.14
CA TYR A 40 -11.57 -3.62 -11.97
C TYR A 40 -12.45 -2.76 -12.86
N SER A 41 -11.94 -1.66 -13.42
CA SER A 41 -12.71 -0.78 -14.31
C SER A 41 -12.55 -1.13 -15.80
N GLN A 42 -11.42 -1.72 -16.19
CA GLN A 42 -11.08 -1.98 -17.59
C GLN A 42 -11.13 -3.46 -17.98
N HIS A 43 -11.11 -4.38 -17.01
CA HIS A 43 -11.11 -5.81 -17.28
C HIS A 43 -12.36 -6.51 -16.74
N PRO A 44 -12.82 -7.60 -17.38
CA PRO A 44 -13.99 -8.35 -16.95
C PRO A 44 -13.66 -9.28 -15.76
N ILE A 45 -13.07 -8.71 -14.71
CA ILE A 45 -12.81 -9.40 -13.45
C ILE A 45 -13.52 -8.71 -12.28
N PHE A 46 -13.76 -9.45 -11.20
CA PHE A 46 -14.33 -8.91 -9.98
C PHE A 46 -13.44 -9.20 -8.77
N CYS A 47 -13.47 -8.31 -7.78
CA CYS A 47 -12.70 -8.48 -6.56
C CYS A 47 -13.10 -9.77 -5.83
N GLY A 48 -12.09 -10.58 -5.46
CA GLY A 48 -12.25 -11.91 -4.90
C GLY A 48 -12.06 -13.05 -5.90
N GLN A 49 -11.84 -12.75 -7.19
CA GLN A 49 -11.38 -13.75 -8.17
C GLN A 49 -9.87 -14.05 -8.08
N GLY A 50 -9.08 -13.10 -7.59
CA GLY A 50 -7.65 -13.27 -7.37
C GLY A 50 -7.33 -13.58 -5.92
N GLN A 51 -6.31 -12.91 -5.38
CA GLN A 51 -5.79 -13.17 -4.04
C GLN A 51 -6.37 -12.22 -2.97
N GLU A 52 -7.38 -11.42 -3.27
CA GLU A 52 -7.91 -10.39 -2.36
C GLU A 52 -8.39 -10.97 -1.01
N PHE A 53 -8.78 -12.25 -1.01
CA PHE A 53 -9.26 -12.98 0.16
C PHE A 53 -8.47 -14.26 0.47
N ALA A 54 -7.23 -14.38 -0.02
CA ALA A 54 -6.40 -15.58 0.18
C ALA A 54 -6.25 -15.94 1.67
N TRP A 55 -6.08 -14.93 2.52
CA TRP A 55 -5.93 -15.03 3.97
C TRP A 55 -7.15 -15.61 4.73
N THR A 56 -8.32 -15.69 4.09
CA THR A 56 -9.56 -16.13 4.77
C THR A 56 -9.76 -17.64 4.79
N GLY A 57 -9.06 -18.38 3.91
CA GLY A 57 -9.28 -19.81 3.69
C GLY A 57 -10.62 -20.18 3.03
N ILE A 58 -11.55 -19.22 2.83
CA ILE A 58 -12.86 -19.43 2.20
C ILE A 58 -12.99 -18.76 0.81
N GLY A 59 -11.93 -18.07 0.38
CA GLY A 59 -11.80 -17.46 -0.95
C GLY A 59 -12.90 -16.44 -1.23
N HIS A 60 -13.43 -16.42 -2.47
CA HIS A 60 -14.44 -15.45 -2.91
C HIS A 60 -15.68 -15.31 -2.00
N LYS A 61 -16.03 -16.35 -1.21
CA LYS A 61 -17.16 -16.28 -0.25
C LYS A 61 -16.92 -15.25 0.85
N ALA A 62 -15.67 -14.94 1.16
CA ALA A 62 -15.31 -13.87 2.09
C ALA A 62 -15.84 -12.50 1.67
N GLY A 63 -16.08 -12.28 0.36
CA GLY A 63 -16.64 -11.04 -0.15
C GLY A 63 -18.02 -10.68 0.43
N ILE A 64 -18.78 -11.66 0.94
CA ILE A 64 -20.06 -11.40 1.64
C ILE A 64 -19.85 -10.61 2.94
N ILE A 65 -18.72 -10.83 3.61
CA ILE A 65 -18.42 -10.25 4.93
C ILE A 65 -17.47 -9.06 4.78
N TYR A 66 -16.43 -9.20 3.95
CA TYR A 66 -15.30 -8.29 3.87
C TYR A 66 -15.26 -7.49 2.55
N GLY A 67 -16.22 -7.70 1.65
CA GLY A 67 -16.23 -7.11 0.32
C GLY A 67 -16.18 -5.58 0.32
N ASP A 68 -16.95 -4.93 1.19
CA ASP A 68 -16.94 -3.47 1.24
C ASP A 68 -15.56 -2.92 1.65
N GLN A 69 -14.97 -3.46 2.71
CA GLN A 69 -13.69 -2.98 3.23
C GLN A 69 -12.53 -3.26 2.25
N PHE A 70 -12.40 -4.49 1.76
CA PHE A 70 -11.25 -4.88 0.93
C PHE A 70 -11.46 -4.53 -0.55
N CYS A 71 -12.67 -4.64 -1.08
CA CYS A 71 -12.93 -4.35 -2.49
C CYS A 71 -13.30 -2.88 -2.68
N LYS A 72 -14.48 -2.49 -2.18
CA LYS A 72 -15.09 -1.20 -2.51
C LYS A 72 -14.27 0.00 -2.01
N TYR A 73 -13.71 -0.10 -0.81
CA TYR A 73 -12.96 0.98 -0.18
C TYR A 73 -11.43 0.81 -0.24
N PHE A 74 -10.94 -0.21 -0.96
CA PHE A 74 -9.50 -0.43 -1.12
C PHE A 74 -9.11 -0.85 -2.54
N TYR A 75 -9.24 -2.12 -2.91
CA TYR A 75 -8.73 -2.63 -4.19
C TYR A 75 -9.36 -1.92 -5.41
N GLN A 76 -10.64 -1.55 -5.35
CA GLN A 76 -11.33 -0.93 -6.49
C GLN A 76 -11.05 0.57 -6.64
N ILE A 77 -10.45 1.21 -5.63
CA ILE A 77 -10.19 2.66 -5.63
C ILE A 77 -8.70 3.00 -5.62
N LEU A 78 -7.83 2.06 -5.24
CA LEU A 78 -6.38 2.25 -5.27
C LEU A 78 -5.90 2.41 -6.72
N SER A 79 -5.64 3.66 -7.11
CA SER A 79 -5.20 4.09 -8.44
C SER A 79 -3.68 4.10 -8.58
N ASP A 80 -3.02 3.07 -8.03
CA ASP A 80 -1.58 2.88 -8.12
C ASP A 80 -1.27 1.42 -8.45
N ASN A 81 -0.11 1.17 -9.06
CA ASN A 81 0.39 -0.17 -9.39
C ASN A 81 1.31 -0.77 -8.33
N VAL A 82 1.26 -0.25 -7.12
CA VAL A 82 2.00 -0.79 -5.98
C VAL A 82 1.50 -2.18 -5.58
N CYS A 83 2.42 -3.05 -5.20
CA CYS A 83 2.10 -4.33 -4.60
C CYS A 83 1.63 -4.16 -3.17
N VAL A 84 0.62 -4.95 -2.80
CA VAL A 84 0.04 -4.98 -1.46
C VAL A 84 0.21 -6.37 -0.86
N ASN A 85 0.08 -6.49 0.46
CA ASN A 85 0.22 -7.77 1.18
C ASN A 85 -0.66 -8.86 0.57
N LEU A 86 -0.05 -10.03 0.33
CA LEU A 86 -0.76 -11.20 -0.18
C LEU A 86 -1.70 -11.77 0.88
N ASN A 87 -1.24 -11.84 2.12
CA ASN A 87 -2.05 -12.26 3.25
C ASN A 87 -2.21 -11.10 4.23
N TYR A 88 -3.45 -10.70 4.47
CA TYR A 88 -3.77 -9.67 5.44
C TYR A 88 -3.58 -10.19 6.87
N GLY A 89 -2.83 -9.44 7.68
CA GLY A 89 -2.59 -9.76 9.10
C GLY A 89 -1.69 -10.98 9.32
N ASP A 90 -0.82 -11.31 8.35
CA ASP A 90 0.15 -12.41 8.38
C ASP A 90 1.58 -11.88 8.54
N ASP A 91 2.51 -12.74 8.97
CA ASP A 91 3.90 -12.35 9.24
C ASP A 91 4.77 -12.30 7.97
N SER A 92 4.24 -12.77 6.85
CA SER A 92 4.92 -12.75 5.56
C SER A 92 4.96 -11.35 4.94
N PRO A 93 6.13 -10.87 4.51
CA PRO A 93 6.24 -9.63 3.73
C PRO A 93 5.92 -9.84 2.23
N GLU A 94 5.40 -11.01 1.84
CA GLU A 94 5.05 -11.29 0.44
C GLU A 94 3.93 -10.36 -0.02
N GLN A 95 4.17 -9.68 -1.14
CA GLN A 95 3.20 -8.81 -1.79
C GLN A 95 2.92 -9.29 -3.21
N TRP A 96 1.77 -8.90 -3.73
CA TRP A 96 1.29 -9.33 -5.05
C TRP A 96 0.65 -8.19 -5.81
N CYS A 97 0.47 -8.40 -7.11
CA CYS A 97 -0.26 -7.50 -8.00
C CYS A 97 -0.85 -8.28 -9.18
N TYR A 98 -1.76 -7.63 -9.92
CA TYR A 98 -2.22 -8.10 -11.23
C TYR A 98 -1.27 -7.64 -12.33
N VAL A 99 -1.17 -8.45 -13.38
CA VAL A 99 -0.37 -8.21 -14.57
C VAL A 99 -1.11 -8.66 -15.82
N SER A 100 -0.62 -8.26 -16.99
CA SER A 100 -1.15 -8.72 -18.27
C SER A 100 -1.07 -10.25 -18.36
N HIS A 101 -2.05 -10.86 -19.05
CA HIS A 101 -2.02 -12.29 -19.36
C HIS A 101 -0.80 -12.69 -20.23
N GLN A 102 -0.14 -11.71 -20.86
CA GLN A 102 1.11 -11.93 -21.62
C GLN A 102 2.35 -12.06 -20.70
N CYS A 103 2.25 -11.74 -19.41
CA CYS A 103 3.35 -11.92 -18.49
C CYS A 103 3.64 -13.40 -18.24
N GLU A 104 4.88 -13.82 -18.45
CA GLU A 104 5.34 -15.19 -18.20
C GLU A 104 6.05 -15.33 -16.84
N SER A 105 6.57 -14.22 -16.29
CA SER A 105 7.34 -14.20 -15.04
C SER A 105 6.43 -13.94 -13.84
N LEU A 106 5.72 -14.97 -13.37
CA LEU A 106 4.71 -14.84 -12.32
C LEU A 106 5.23 -15.02 -10.88
N ASN A 107 6.49 -15.46 -10.71
CA ASN A 107 7.09 -15.69 -9.38
C ASN A 107 6.21 -16.53 -8.43
N GLY A 108 5.55 -17.56 -8.96
CA GLY A 108 4.60 -18.40 -8.19
C GLY A 108 3.14 -17.94 -8.22
N GLY A 109 2.83 -16.91 -9.01
CA GLY A 109 1.47 -16.49 -9.34
C GLY A 109 0.77 -17.39 -10.37
N GLY A 110 -0.37 -16.94 -10.89
CA GLY A 110 -1.20 -17.74 -11.80
C GLY A 110 -2.27 -16.95 -12.56
N ASP A 111 -3.09 -17.68 -13.33
CA ASP A 111 -4.14 -17.12 -14.17
C ASP A 111 -5.39 -16.71 -13.37
N VAL A 112 -5.98 -15.55 -13.70
CA VAL A 112 -7.26 -15.05 -13.16
C VAL A 112 -8.07 -14.43 -14.30
N GLY A 113 -8.98 -15.22 -14.88
CA GLY A 113 -9.82 -14.77 -15.98
C GLY A 113 -9.00 -14.33 -17.19
N SER A 114 -9.11 -13.06 -17.57
CA SER A 114 -8.36 -12.44 -18.67
C SER A 114 -7.01 -11.84 -18.26
N LEU A 115 -6.63 -11.96 -16.98
CA LEU A 115 -5.40 -11.41 -16.41
C LEU A 115 -4.59 -12.52 -15.72
N ARG A 116 -3.42 -12.16 -15.21
CA ARG A 116 -2.62 -12.99 -14.31
C ARG A 116 -2.33 -12.22 -13.04
N TRP A 117 -1.98 -12.91 -11.97
CA TRP A 117 -1.36 -12.31 -10.80
C TRP A 117 0.04 -12.86 -10.63
N LYS A 118 0.92 -12.08 -9.99
CA LYS A 118 2.29 -12.49 -9.65
C LYS A 118 2.63 -12.15 -8.21
N ARG A 119 3.62 -12.86 -7.65
CA ARG A 119 4.33 -12.36 -6.45
C ARG A 119 5.32 -11.29 -6.89
N CYS A 120 5.36 -10.20 -6.15
CA CYS A 120 6.16 -9.05 -6.53
C CYS A 120 7.65 -9.28 -6.27
N ASP A 121 8.46 -8.83 -7.22
CA ASP A 121 9.90 -8.87 -7.14
C ASP A 121 10.42 -7.58 -6.49
N PRO A 122 11.12 -7.65 -5.34
CA PRO A 122 11.71 -6.49 -4.70
C PRO A 122 12.69 -5.69 -5.59
N GLY A 123 13.28 -6.29 -6.61
CA GLY A 123 14.20 -5.61 -7.53
C GLY A 123 13.53 -4.78 -8.63
N HIS A 124 12.24 -5.03 -8.92
CA HIS A 124 11.58 -4.49 -10.11
C HIS A 124 10.21 -3.85 -9.81
N ASP A 125 9.48 -4.37 -8.83
CA ASP A 125 8.13 -3.92 -8.52
C ASP A 125 8.10 -2.83 -7.45
N ARG A 126 7.15 -1.91 -7.56
CA ARG A 126 6.83 -0.95 -6.50
C ARG A 126 6.08 -1.69 -5.41
N MET A 127 6.62 -1.75 -4.20
CA MET A 127 6.08 -2.56 -3.11
C MET A 127 5.78 -1.68 -1.90
N LEU A 128 4.55 -1.70 -1.38
CA LEU A 128 4.17 -0.93 -0.21
C LEU A 128 5.02 -1.28 1.02
N VAL A 129 5.44 -2.54 1.18
CA VAL A 129 6.27 -2.97 2.33
C VAL A 129 7.64 -2.28 2.37
N LYS A 130 8.08 -1.71 1.24
CA LYS A 130 9.35 -0.99 1.13
C LYS A 130 9.22 0.52 1.32
N MET A 131 8.00 1.03 1.33
CA MET A 131 7.74 2.45 1.50
C MET A 131 7.86 2.82 2.98
N ALA A 132 8.27 4.05 3.25
CA ALA A 132 8.18 4.58 4.60
C ALA A 132 6.71 4.89 4.95
N PRO A 133 6.28 4.83 6.22
CA PRO A 133 4.90 5.12 6.61
C PRO A 133 4.40 6.49 6.16
N GLU A 134 5.27 7.50 6.07
CA GLU A 134 4.94 8.83 5.54
C GLU A 134 4.64 8.82 4.04
N GLU A 135 5.26 7.91 3.28
CA GLU A 135 4.95 7.72 1.86
C GLU A 135 3.62 7.01 1.68
N VAL A 136 3.36 5.97 2.47
CA VAL A 136 2.07 5.27 2.50
C VAL A 136 0.95 6.25 2.89
N GLN A 137 1.18 7.12 3.88
CA GLN A 137 0.25 8.19 4.26
C GLN A 137 -0.05 9.13 3.09
N ARG A 138 0.97 9.56 2.33
CA ARG A 138 0.75 10.44 1.16
C ARG A 138 -0.12 9.76 0.10
N ILE A 139 0.12 8.48 -0.19
CA ILE A 139 -0.72 7.72 -1.12
C ILE A 139 -2.18 7.72 -0.65
N ALA A 140 -2.40 7.45 0.65
CA ALA A 140 -3.74 7.46 1.21
C ALA A 140 -4.41 8.83 1.11
N GLU A 141 -3.69 9.93 1.41
CA GLU A 141 -4.23 11.28 1.32
C GLU A 141 -4.54 11.71 -0.12
N GLU A 142 -3.63 11.42 -1.06
CA GLU A 142 -3.79 11.77 -2.48
C GLU A 142 -4.97 11.05 -3.13
N GLN A 143 -5.30 9.85 -2.63
CA GLN A 143 -6.33 8.98 -3.20
C GLN A 143 -7.58 8.86 -2.31
N ASP A 144 -7.70 9.68 -1.26
CA ASP A 144 -8.82 9.70 -0.31
C ASP A 144 -9.13 8.30 0.29
N MET A 145 -8.07 7.59 0.69
CA MET A 145 -8.15 6.25 1.27
C MET A 145 -7.91 6.27 2.79
N ASP A 146 -8.37 5.22 3.47
CA ASP A 146 -8.03 5.02 4.88
C ASP A 146 -6.55 4.66 5.03
N ALA A 147 -5.77 5.60 5.58
CA ALA A 147 -4.33 5.42 5.73
C ALA A 147 -3.95 4.28 6.69
N GLY A 148 -4.73 4.06 7.76
CA GLY A 148 -4.48 2.99 8.70
C GLY A 148 -4.66 1.62 8.05
N PHE A 149 -5.70 1.48 7.22
CA PHE A 149 -5.96 0.28 6.44
C PHE A 149 -4.91 0.08 5.34
N LEU A 150 -4.50 1.15 4.64
CA LEU A 150 -3.41 1.06 3.66
C LEU A 150 -2.09 0.62 4.31
N MET A 151 -1.78 1.11 5.52
CA MET A 151 -0.62 0.62 6.29
C MET A 151 -0.74 -0.86 6.68
N HIS A 152 -1.94 -1.33 7.05
CA HIS A 152 -2.18 -2.74 7.34
C HIS A 152 -2.04 -3.62 6.08
N MET A 153 -2.41 -3.09 4.91
CA MET A 153 -2.17 -3.72 3.62
C MET A 153 -0.71 -3.60 3.13
N ALA A 154 0.12 -2.78 3.79
CA ALA A 154 1.51 -2.54 3.43
C ALA A 154 2.50 -3.40 4.22
N TYR A 155 2.27 -3.60 5.52
CA TYR A 155 3.28 -4.17 6.42
C TYR A 155 2.80 -5.46 7.08
N PRO A 156 3.70 -6.44 7.29
CA PRO A 156 3.36 -7.69 7.98
C PRO A 156 2.99 -7.45 9.45
N MET A 157 2.29 -8.42 10.01
CA MET A 157 1.90 -8.49 11.42
C MET A 157 2.31 -9.86 11.96
N ALA A 158 2.94 -9.93 13.13
CA ALA A 158 3.25 -11.23 13.71
C ALA A 158 1.97 -11.95 14.14
N ASP A 159 2.02 -13.28 14.20
CA ASP A 159 0.86 -14.13 14.53
C ASP A 159 0.00 -13.57 15.67
N LYS A 160 -1.33 -13.59 15.46
CA LYS A 160 -2.32 -13.18 16.46
C LYS A 160 -2.14 -14.00 17.75
N GLY A 161 -1.57 -13.36 18.77
CA GLY A 161 -1.26 -13.95 20.09
C GLY A 161 0.21 -13.85 20.48
N SER A 162 1.11 -13.73 19.51
CA SER A 162 2.55 -13.51 19.74
C SER A 162 2.88 -12.02 19.83
N GLN A 163 2.26 -11.21 18.96
CA GLN A 163 2.46 -9.77 18.95
C GLN A 163 1.62 -9.07 20.05
N PRO A 164 2.19 -8.13 20.82
CA PRO A 164 1.39 -7.27 21.66
C PRO A 164 0.57 -6.28 20.84
N GLU A 165 -0.59 -5.88 21.36
CA GLU A 165 -1.33 -4.71 20.86
C GLU A 165 -0.47 -3.44 20.90
N TRP A 166 -0.78 -2.46 20.04
CA TRP A 166 0.00 -1.24 19.91
C TRP A 166 0.18 -0.47 21.22
N SER A 167 -0.85 -0.39 22.07
CA SER A 167 -0.75 0.30 23.37
C SER A 167 0.36 -0.27 24.25
N VAL A 168 0.50 -1.60 24.27
CA VAL A 168 1.55 -2.30 25.02
C VAL A 168 2.90 -2.16 24.31
N ALA A 169 2.93 -2.25 22.98
CA ALA A 169 4.16 -2.05 22.22
C ALA A 169 4.76 -0.66 22.47
N ARG A 170 3.91 0.38 22.46
CA ARG A 170 4.29 1.77 22.74
C ARG A 170 4.85 1.95 24.16
N GLU A 171 4.28 1.28 25.15
CA GLU A 171 4.85 1.28 26.51
C GLU A 171 6.25 0.66 26.52
N CYS A 172 6.45 -0.46 25.82
CA CYS A 172 7.76 -1.12 25.71
C CYS A 172 8.83 -0.25 25.03
N LEU A 173 8.44 0.66 24.12
CA LEU A 173 9.36 1.59 23.47
C LEU A 173 9.90 2.67 24.43
N THR A 174 9.12 3.03 25.46
CA THR A 174 9.49 4.08 26.43
C THR A 174 10.03 3.53 27.74
N ASN A 175 9.70 2.27 28.05
CA ASN A 175 10.10 1.61 29.28
C ASN A 175 10.69 0.24 28.96
N ALA A 176 11.97 0.04 29.24
CA ALA A 176 12.72 -1.19 29.00
C ALA A 176 12.33 -2.32 30.00
N SER A 177 11.03 -2.54 30.16
CA SER A 177 10.46 -3.64 30.93
C SER A 177 10.93 -4.98 30.37
N VAL A 178 11.19 -5.95 31.25
CA VAL A 178 11.67 -7.30 30.90
C VAL A 178 10.51 -8.24 30.53
N SER A 179 9.30 -7.72 30.33
CA SER A 179 8.15 -8.54 29.94
C SER A 179 8.41 -9.25 28.60
N ASP A 180 7.86 -10.46 28.42
CA ASP A 180 8.05 -11.21 27.18
C ASP A 180 7.50 -10.44 25.96
N LYS A 181 6.46 -9.63 26.16
CA LYS A 181 5.92 -8.72 25.13
C LYS A 181 6.92 -7.64 24.72
N CYS A 182 7.66 -7.06 25.66
CA CYS A 182 8.69 -6.07 25.33
C CYS A 182 9.93 -6.70 24.67
N LYS A 183 10.24 -7.96 24.98
CA LYS A 183 11.27 -8.71 24.24
C LYS A 183 10.87 -8.90 22.77
N GLU A 184 9.59 -9.13 22.50
CA GLU A 184 9.10 -9.24 21.12
C GLU A 184 9.19 -7.91 20.36
N VAL A 185 8.76 -6.81 20.98
CA VAL A 185 8.96 -5.47 20.41
C VAL A 185 10.44 -5.20 20.12
N LYS A 186 11.33 -5.58 21.04
CA LYS A 186 12.77 -5.42 20.85
C LYS A 186 13.30 -6.26 19.68
N ARG A 187 12.81 -7.49 19.49
CA ARG A 187 13.15 -8.32 18.31
C ARG A 187 12.73 -7.63 17.01
N THR A 188 11.53 -7.05 16.95
CA THR A 188 11.10 -6.25 15.80
C THR A 188 12.04 -5.08 15.53
N GLN A 189 12.41 -4.33 16.57
CA GLN A 189 13.35 -3.22 16.42
C GLN A 189 14.73 -3.66 15.94
N ASP A 190 15.20 -4.82 16.39
CA ASP A 190 16.51 -5.35 16.02
C ASP A 190 16.51 -5.99 14.62
N ALA A 191 15.36 -6.52 14.17
CA ALA A 191 15.17 -7.05 12.82
C ALA A 191 15.18 -5.95 11.74
N GLY A 192 14.73 -4.73 12.08
CA GLY A 192 14.75 -3.58 11.18
C GLY A 192 13.70 -3.62 10.06
N MET A 193 12.96 -4.71 9.93
CA MET A 193 11.85 -4.84 8.99
C MET A 193 10.60 -4.14 9.56
N PRO A 194 9.77 -3.51 8.71
CA PRO A 194 8.55 -2.86 9.16
C PRO A 194 7.55 -3.90 9.67
N MET A 195 6.99 -3.66 10.85
CA MET A 195 5.92 -4.48 11.43
C MET A 195 4.76 -3.59 11.86
N PHE A 196 3.56 -3.95 11.42
CA PHE A 196 2.31 -3.32 11.85
C PHE A 196 1.85 -3.91 13.19
N TYR A 197 1.34 -3.06 14.07
CA TYR A 197 0.78 -3.40 15.37
C TYR A 197 -0.67 -2.91 15.41
N ASP A 198 -1.61 -3.85 15.52
CA ASP A 198 -3.03 -3.52 15.62
C ASP A 198 -3.37 -2.91 16.99
N SER A 199 -4.58 -2.35 17.08
CA SER A 199 -5.16 -1.91 18.32
C SER A 199 -6.15 -2.93 18.87
N THR A 200 -6.44 -2.82 20.17
CA THR A 200 -7.34 -3.73 20.88
C THR A 200 -8.76 -3.77 20.31
N ASN A 201 -9.22 -2.69 19.66
CA ASN A 201 -10.56 -2.60 19.07
C ASN A 201 -10.53 -2.58 17.54
N ASN A 202 -9.38 -2.81 16.92
CA ASN A 202 -9.14 -2.68 15.48
C ASN A 202 -9.49 -1.28 14.93
N LEU A 203 -9.42 -0.24 15.76
CA LEU A 203 -9.56 1.17 15.38
C LEU A 203 -8.29 1.94 15.76
N PRO A 204 -7.91 3.01 15.03
CA PRO A 204 -6.76 3.81 15.42
C PRO A 204 -6.78 4.24 16.90
N PRO A 205 -5.62 4.33 17.57
CA PRO A 205 -4.29 4.32 16.97
C PRO A 205 -3.73 2.92 16.69
N TYR A 206 -3.18 2.75 15.48
CA TYR A 206 -2.32 1.63 15.10
C TYR A 206 -0.86 2.05 15.17
N GLY A 207 0.05 1.07 15.21
CA GLY A 207 1.48 1.31 15.21
C GLY A 207 2.20 0.68 14.03
N VAL A 208 3.28 1.31 13.58
CA VAL A 208 4.29 0.66 12.73
C VAL A 208 5.65 0.86 13.36
N ILE A 209 6.41 -0.21 13.55
CA ILE A 209 7.79 -0.15 14.04
C ILE A 209 8.73 -0.53 12.91
N ILE A 210 9.74 0.32 12.65
CA ILE A 210 10.79 0.10 11.66
C ILE A 210 12.13 0.40 12.34
N GLY A 211 12.86 -0.66 12.69
CA GLY A 211 14.09 -0.50 13.45
C GLY A 211 13.84 0.22 14.78
N GLN A 212 14.54 1.31 15.02
CA GLN A 212 14.37 2.11 16.25
C GLN A 212 13.28 3.19 16.13
N THR A 213 12.67 3.34 14.97
CA THR A 213 11.62 4.33 14.73
C THR A 213 10.25 3.68 14.88
N ALA A 214 9.31 4.41 15.48
CA ALA A 214 7.93 3.98 15.58
C ALA A 214 7.00 5.09 15.12
N TYR A 215 5.92 4.69 14.46
CA TYR A 215 4.90 5.52 13.86
C TYR A 215 3.56 5.17 14.47
N GLU A 216 2.72 6.17 14.74
CA GLU A 216 1.37 5.99 15.27
C GLU A 216 0.37 6.61 14.30
N SER A 217 -0.64 5.84 13.90
CA SER A 217 -1.75 6.37 13.11
C SER A 217 -2.77 7.01 14.04
N HIS A 218 -3.39 8.10 13.59
CA HIS A 218 -4.46 8.78 14.31
C HIS A 218 -5.63 9.06 13.38
N PHE A 219 -6.83 9.19 13.95
CA PHE A 219 -7.93 9.78 13.22
C PHE A 219 -7.56 11.18 12.71
N THR A 220 -7.97 11.52 11.49
CA THR A 220 -7.81 12.86 10.96
C THR A 220 -8.59 13.86 11.82
N ALA A 221 -8.11 15.09 11.90
CA ALA A 221 -8.82 16.16 12.62
C ALA A 221 -10.26 16.33 12.09
N ALA A 222 -10.44 16.24 10.77
CA ALA A 222 -11.76 16.30 10.13
C ALA A 222 -12.71 15.18 10.60
N PHE A 223 -12.21 13.94 10.70
CA PHE A 223 -13.02 12.82 11.21
C PHE A 223 -13.39 13.00 12.68
N VAL A 224 -12.43 13.41 13.52
CA VAL A 224 -12.68 13.71 14.93
C VAL A 224 -13.72 14.82 15.07
N GLU A 225 -13.62 15.89 14.27
CA GLU A 225 -14.61 16.97 14.26
C GLU A 225 -16.00 16.50 13.83
N ALA A 226 -16.09 15.64 12.80
CA ALA A 226 -17.38 15.10 12.35
C ALA A 226 -18.04 14.24 13.43
N MET A 227 -17.27 13.42 14.16
CA MET A 227 -17.77 12.64 15.29
C MET A 227 -18.28 13.53 16.42
N ILE A 228 -17.55 14.61 16.76
CA ILE A 228 -17.96 15.55 17.80
C ILE A 228 -19.23 16.32 17.41
N LYS A 229 -19.37 16.71 16.13
CA LYS A 229 -20.52 17.47 15.63
C LYS A 229 -21.77 16.61 15.41
N GLY A 230 -21.61 15.29 15.24
CA GLY A 230 -22.70 14.34 15.03
C GLY A 230 -23.17 13.60 16.29
N GLY A 231 -22.58 13.88 17.46
CA GLY A 231 -22.91 13.29 18.76
C GLY A 231 -23.80 14.16 19.64
#